data_AF-A0A2D8FBC7-F1
#
_entry.id   AF-A0A2D8FBC7-F1
#
_cell.length_a   1.000
_cell.length_b   1.000
_cell.length_c   1.000
_cell.angle_alpha   90.00
_cell.angle_beta   90.00
_cell.angle_gamma   90.00
#
_symmetry.space_group_name_H-M   'P 1'
#
loop_
_entity.id
_entity.type
_entity.pdbx_description
1 polymer ?
#
loop_
_entity_poly.entity_id
_entity_poly.type
_entity_poly.pdbx_seq_one_letter_code
_entity_poly.pdbx_strand_id
1 'polypeptide(L)'
;MGNKKVAYFDSDGGAIKEMNGSEVEFITETLLADFNSSDTGTGTVSVNPLSTTGLTLIGTFTDTKRDDPPGTHPVAGTDITSTTFNFYQDLQSATENISVRPMMVTDDNHLQRMPDSDVNVGFIKDTQQDYVMTELSPDAYGSVFGVGSYKMQPTAPTEGTWVEKATITNTLQDGTTNSTKLWRKSAHSFGSRTERRPLKYVAGNVSLRRMSDTEIKQYTPRLRNQIRQGIGQYKLQATAPTTGGTWVAAGQAFTDTRFEIANQNYTTQFSGNFTGFFSNTFANFFSSIYNRFAAFSGNFIGSFSGSRTKFFTGTFSGTFTGFFTGSFTGLTVQNSTENVSNVTLWVRIA
;
A
#
# COMPACT_ATOMS: atom_id res chain seq x y z
N MET A 1 5.40 -30.03 5.87
CA MET A 1 6.52 -30.48 5.02
C MET A 1 6.01 -31.63 4.17
N GLY A 2 6.20 -31.56 2.85
CA GLY A 2 5.61 -32.50 1.89
C GLY A 2 6.15 -33.93 1.92
N ASN A 3 5.57 -34.84 1.14
CA ASN A 3 6.14 -36.17 0.87
C ASN A 3 7.45 -36.00 0.08
N LYS A 4 8.58 -35.93 0.78
CA LYS A 4 9.93 -35.70 0.23
C LYS A 4 10.53 -36.94 -0.45
N LYS A 5 9.72 -37.68 -1.20
CA LYS A 5 10.08 -39.00 -1.72
C LYS A 5 10.75 -38.95 -3.10
N VAL A 6 11.29 -37.80 -3.52
CA VAL A 6 11.88 -37.65 -4.86
C VAL A 6 13.21 -38.41 -4.92
N ALA A 7 13.38 -39.27 -5.92
CA ALA A 7 14.57 -40.08 -6.07
C ALA A 7 15.71 -39.33 -6.79
N TYR A 8 16.96 -39.53 -6.37
CA TYR A 8 18.18 -38.99 -7.00
C TYR A 8 19.34 -40.02 -6.98
N PHE A 9 20.39 -39.77 -7.78
CA PHE A 9 21.65 -40.53 -7.72
C PHE A 9 22.64 -39.86 -6.78
N ASP A 10 23.16 -40.61 -5.80
CA ASP A 10 24.24 -40.13 -4.92
C ASP A 10 25.54 -39.83 -5.69
N SER A 11 26.36 -38.91 -5.17
CA SER A 11 27.63 -38.47 -5.75
C SER A 11 28.69 -39.57 -5.84
N ASP A 12 28.63 -40.58 -4.97
CA ASP A 12 29.76 -41.51 -4.75
C ASP A 12 29.55 -42.95 -5.26
N GLY A 13 28.50 -43.25 -6.04
CA GLY A 13 28.35 -44.63 -6.54
C GLY A 13 27.09 -45.00 -7.31
N GLY A 14 26.26 -44.04 -7.73
CA GLY A 14 25.05 -44.36 -8.53
C GLY A 14 23.94 -45.08 -7.78
N ALA A 15 24.04 -45.20 -6.45
CA ALA A 15 22.95 -45.66 -5.61
C ALA A 15 21.78 -44.67 -5.67
N ILE A 16 20.56 -45.21 -5.63
CA ILE A 16 19.33 -44.42 -5.67
C ILE A 16 18.94 -44.10 -4.24
N LYS A 17 18.75 -42.81 -3.95
CA LYS A 17 18.37 -42.29 -2.64
C LYS A 17 17.16 -41.37 -2.74
N GLU A 18 16.48 -41.17 -1.61
CA GLU A 18 15.46 -40.14 -1.45
C GLU A 18 16.11 -38.80 -1.13
N MET A 19 15.61 -37.73 -1.77
CA MET A 19 16.04 -36.37 -1.48
C MET A 19 15.59 -35.95 -0.08
N ASN A 20 16.53 -35.45 0.72
CA ASN A 20 16.19 -34.76 1.97
C ASN A 20 15.72 -33.32 1.70
N GLY A 21 15.35 -32.59 2.77
CA GLY A 21 14.86 -31.21 2.67
C GLY A 21 15.79 -30.28 1.88
N SER A 22 17.09 -30.28 2.20
CA SER A 22 18.08 -29.43 1.53
C SER A 22 18.35 -29.81 0.07
N GLU A 23 18.07 -31.06 -0.30
CA GLU A 23 18.29 -31.56 -1.66
C GLU A 23 17.12 -31.23 -2.60
N VAL A 24 15.89 -31.13 -2.04
CA VAL A 24 14.72 -30.65 -2.78
C VAL A 24 14.82 -29.16 -3.11
N GLU A 25 15.58 -28.38 -2.34
CA GLU A 25 15.73 -26.93 -2.56
C GLU A 25 16.31 -26.59 -3.94
N PHE A 26 17.15 -27.45 -4.52
CA PHE A 26 17.62 -27.22 -5.90
C PHE A 26 16.45 -27.18 -6.90
N ILE A 27 15.44 -28.03 -6.70
CA ILE A 27 14.23 -28.05 -7.51
C ILE A 27 13.43 -26.77 -7.26
N THR A 28 13.22 -26.41 -5.99
CA THR A 28 12.40 -25.23 -5.63
C THR A 28 13.03 -23.95 -6.19
N GLU A 29 14.35 -23.79 -6.07
CA GLU A 29 15.08 -22.66 -6.65
C GLU A 29 15.00 -22.62 -8.17
N THR A 30 15.15 -23.77 -8.84
CA THR A 30 15.03 -23.84 -10.29
C THR A 30 13.66 -23.37 -10.76
N LEU A 31 12.60 -23.77 -10.05
CA LEU A 31 11.22 -23.36 -10.34
C LEU A 31 10.97 -21.88 -10.03
N LEU A 32 11.49 -21.36 -8.90
CA LEU A 32 11.33 -19.95 -8.53
C LEU A 32 12.12 -19.02 -9.44
N ALA A 33 13.33 -19.41 -9.86
CA ALA A 33 14.11 -18.69 -10.84
C ALA A 33 13.39 -18.61 -12.19
N ASP A 34 12.78 -19.72 -12.63
CA ASP A 34 11.98 -19.75 -13.85
C ASP A 34 10.69 -18.93 -13.73
N PHE A 35 10.00 -19.01 -12.59
CA PHE A 35 8.86 -18.14 -12.27
C PHE A 35 9.23 -16.64 -12.32
N ASN A 36 10.42 -16.29 -11.83
CA ASN A 36 10.94 -14.93 -11.83
C ASN A 36 11.47 -14.44 -13.19
N SER A 37 11.67 -15.34 -14.16
CA SER A 37 12.20 -14.98 -15.48
C SER A 37 11.27 -14.10 -16.34
N SER A 38 9.99 -14.02 -15.98
CA SER A 38 8.98 -13.16 -16.63
C SER A 38 8.18 -12.37 -15.59
N ASP A 39 7.89 -11.10 -15.90
CA ASP A 39 7.01 -10.22 -15.11
C ASP A 39 5.52 -10.38 -15.45
N THR A 40 5.21 -11.25 -16.40
CA THR A 40 3.83 -11.55 -16.81
C THR A 40 3.46 -13.02 -16.54
N GLY A 41 2.16 -13.29 -16.62
CA GLY A 41 1.58 -14.61 -16.44
C GLY A 41 1.21 -14.93 -14.99
N THR A 42 0.42 -15.98 -14.84
CA THR A 42 -0.20 -16.39 -13.57
C THR A 42 0.74 -16.33 -12.37
N GLY A 43 0.31 -15.67 -11.31
CA GLY A 43 1.04 -15.48 -10.06
C GLY A 43 1.79 -14.15 -9.95
N THR A 44 2.06 -13.45 -11.07
CA THR A 44 2.78 -12.17 -11.01
C THR A 44 1.89 -11.03 -10.51
N VAL A 45 2.52 -10.07 -9.82
CA VAL A 45 1.88 -8.85 -9.30
C VAL A 45 2.35 -7.65 -10.11
N SER A 46 1.42 -6.76 -10.44
CA SER A 46 1.65 -5.52 -11.19
C SER A 46 0.87 -4.34 -10.59
N VAL A 47 1.34 -3.12 -10.85
CA VAL A 47 0.66 -1.87 -10.48
C VAL A 47 0.37 -1.10 -11.74
N ASN A 48 -0.90 -0.70 -11.93
CA ASN A 48 -1.37 0.02 -13.12
C ASN A 48 -0.82 -0.54 -14.46
N PRO A 49 -0.98 -1.85 -14.74
CA PRO A 49 -0.51 -2.43 -15.99
C PRO A 49 -1.25 -1.83 -17.19
N LEU A 50 -0.62 -1.89 -18.37
CA LEU A 50 -1.21 -1.40 -19.64
C LEU A 50 -2.53 -2.09 -20.01
N SER A 51 -2.74 -3.33 -19.53
CA SER A 51 -3.97 -4.08 -19.68
C SER A 51 -4.30 -4.81 -18.39
N THR A 52 -5.57 -4.80 -18.01
CA THR A 52 -6.12 -5.53 -16.85
C THR A 52 -6.90 -6.76 -17.26
N THR A 53 -6.92 -7.10 -18.56
CA THR A 53 -7.70 -8.24 -19.08
C THR A 53 -7.25 -9.53 -18.41
N GLY A 54 -8.17 -10.18 -17.68
CA GLY A 54 -7.89 -11.42 -16.97
C GLY A 54 -7.16 -11.26 -15.63
N LEU A 55 -6.69 -10.06 -15.29
CA LEU A 55 -6.05 -9.80 -14.02
C LEU A 55 -7.07 -9.60 -12.89
N THR A 56 -6.72 -10.01 -11.68
CA THR A 56 -7.55 -9.80 -10.49
C THR A 56 -7.04 -8.61 -9.71
N LEU A 57 -7.90 -7.63 -9.44
CA LEU A 57 -7.58 -6.50 -8.56
C LEU A 57 -7.39 -7.03 -7.12
N ILE A 58 -6.22 -6.77 -6.53
CA ILE A 58 -5.88 -7.21 -5.16
C ILE A 58 -5.92 -6.07 -4.14
N GLY A 59 -6.08 -4.83 -4.60
CA GLY A 59 -6.34 -3.66 -3.78
C GLY A 59 -5.88 -2.37 -4.45
N THR A 60 -6.15 -1.25 -3.80
CA THR A 60 -5.93 0.09 -4.35
C THR A 60 -5.31 1.00 -3.29
N PHE A 61 -4.35 1.81 -3.71
CA PHE A 61 -3.90 2.99 -2.96
C PHE A 61 -4.30 4.25 -3.74
N THR A 62 -4.86 5.23 -3.05
CA THR A 62 -5.22 6.51 -3.65
C THR A 62 -4.48 7.60 -2.89
N ASP A 63 -3.55 8.26 -3.58
CA ASP A 63 -2.90 9.49 -3.14
C ASP A 63 -3.91 10.62 -3.27
N THR A 64 -4.25 11.28 -2.17
CA THR A 64 -5.19 12.39 -2.17
C THR A 64 -4.50 13.65 -1.68
N LYS A 65 -4.60 14.71 -2.46
CA LYS A 65 -4.03 16.01 -2.08
C LYS A 65 -5.06 17.11 -2.22
N ARG A 66 -4.97 18.07 -1.32
CA ARG A 66 -5.77 19.29 -1.41
C ARG A 66 -5.26 20.16 -2.55
N ASP A 67 -6.15 20.88 -3.22
CA ASP A 67 -5.75 21.78 -4.30
C ASP A 67 -5.27 23.14 -3.74
N ASP A 68 -5.89 23.56 -2.64
CA ASP A 68 -5.55 24.79 -1.92
C ASP A 68 -4.23 24.68 -1.16
N PRO A 69 -3.31 25.66 -1.29
CA PRO A 69 -2.06 25.67 -0.53
C PRO A 69 -2.29 25.93 0.96
N PRO A 70 -1.34 25.51 1.82
CA PRO A 70 -1.33 25.92 3.23
C PRO A 70 -1.45 27.43 3.41
N GLY A 71 -2.27 27.84 4.37
CA GLY A 71 -2.59 29.25 4.64
C GLY A 71 -3.78 29.80 3.84
N THR A 72 -4.30 29.05 2.86
CA THR A 72 -5.51 29.47 2.13
C THR A 72 -6.70 29.57 3.07
N HIS A 73 -7.40 30.71 3.02
CA HIS A 73 -8.60 30.99 3.79
C HIS A 73 -9.50 31.98 3.04
N PRO A 74 -10.84 31.81 3.08
CA PRO A 74 -11.52 30.62 3.58
C PRO A 74 -11.50 29.53 2.51
N VAL A 75 -11.46 28.25 2.92
CA VAL A 75 -11.63 27.12 2.00
C VAL A 75 -12.96 26.41 2.22
N ALA A 76 -13.56 25.89 1.14
CA ALA A 76 -14.76 25.05 1.22
C ALA A 76 -14.44 23.62 1.71
N GLY A 77 -13.19 23.18 1.52
CA GLY A 77 -12.67 21.90 2.00
C GLY A 77 -12.91 20.69 1.09
N THR A 78 -13.55 20.89 -0.07
CA THR A 78 -13.92 19.83 -1.02
C THR A 78 -12.92 19.60 -2.15
N ASP A 79 -12.02 20.56 -2.40
CA ASP A 79 -11.15 20.54 -3.58
C ASP A 79 -9.95 19.62 -3.34
N ILE A 80 -10.07 18.39 -3.84
CA ILE A 80 -9.12 17.30 -3.67
C ILE A 80 -8.81 16.67 -5.04
N THR A 81 -7.55 16.70 -5.43
CA THR A 81 -7.01 15.91 -6.53
C THR A 81 -6.59 14.53 -6.04
N SER A 82 -6.89 13.48 -6.81
CA SER A 82 -6.53 12.10 -6.46
C SER A 82 -5.75 11.40 -7.57
N THR A 83 -4.71 10.65 -7.19
CA THR A 83 -3.97 9.74 -8.07
C THR A 83 -4.13 8.32 -7.56
N THR A 84 -4.52 7.38 -8.44
CA THR A 84 -4.83 6.00 -8.02
C THR A 84 -3.79 5.00 -8.52
N PHE A 85 -3.37 4.12 -7.62
CA PHE A 85 -2.47 3.00 -7.86
C PHE A 85 -3.23 1.70 -7.60
N ASN A 86 -3.64 1.03 -8.67
CA ASN A 86 -4.35 -0.24 -8.62
C ASN A 86 -3.37 -1.39 -8.73
N PHE A 87 -3.41 -2.30 -7.75
CA PHE A 87 -2.57 -3.48 -7.70
C PHE A 87 -3.34 -4.68 -8.23
N TYR A 88 -2.72 -5.43 -9.11
CA TYR A 88 -3.29 -6.60 -9.74
C TYR A 88 -2.39 -7.81 -9.54
N GLN A 89 -2.99 -8.98 -9.34
CA GLN A 89 -2.32 -10.27 -9.47
C GLN A 89 -2.97 -11.07 -10.60
N ASP A 90 -2.16 -11.70 -11.44
CA ASP A 90 -2.66 -12.64 -12.43
C ASP A 90 -3.07 -13.94 -11.72
N LEU A 91 -4.38 -14.23 -11.67
CA LEU A 91 -4.93 -15.45 -11.07
C LEU A 91 -5.58 -16.36 -12.12
N GLN A 92 -5.29 -16.14 -13.41
CA GLN A 92 -5.77 -16.99 -14.49
C GLN A 92 -5.16 -18.39 -14.40
N SER A 93 -5.72 -19.36 -15.12
CA SER A 93 -5.10 -20.69 -15.20
C SER A 93 -3.87 -20.66 -16.11
N ALA A 94 -2.77 -21.27 -15.67
CA ALA A 94 -1.62 -21.54 -16.51
C ALA A 94 -1.75 -22.92 -17.16
N THR A 95 -1.46 -23.01 -18.46
CA THR A 95 -1.45 -24.29 -19.18
C THR A 95 -0.25 -25.15 -18.76
N GLU A 96 -0.49 -26.38 -18.35
CA GLU A 96 0.55 -27.34 -17.99
C GLU A 96 0.90 -28.25 -19.18
N ASN A 97 2.18 -28.27 -19.57
CA ASN A 97 2.71 -29.13 -20.64
C ASN A 97 3.83 -30.02 -20.08
N ILE A 98 3.49 -30.87 -19.12
CA ILE A 98 4.45 -31.75 -18.43
C ILE A 98 4.58 -33.07 -19.19
N SER A 99 5.74 -33.29 -19.80
CA SER A 99 6.04 -34.53 -20.55
C SER A 99 6.94 -35.49 -19.78
N VAL A 100 7.66 -34.99 -18.76
CA VAL A 100 8.60 -35.78 -17.96
C VAL A 100 8.19 -35.77 -16.50
N ARG A 101 8.06 -36.97 -15.91
CA ARG A 101 7.75 -37.15 -14.49
C ARG A 101 8.99 -37.56 -13.70
N PRO A 102 9.24 -36.95 -12.53
CA PRO A 102 10.27 -37.42 -11.63
C PRO A 102 9.92 -38.81 -11.11
N MET A 103 10.94 -39.56 -10.73
CA MET A 103 10.81 -40.80 -10.00
C MET A 103 10.70 -40.51 -8.51
N MET A 104 9.90 -41.32 -7.82
CA MET A 104 9.82 -41.34 -6.37
C MET A 104 10.10 -42.74 -5.83
N VAL A 105 10.56 -42.79 -4.59
CA VAL A 105 10.60 -44.03 -3.79
C VAL A 105 9.27 -44.14 -3.04
N THR A 106 8.60 -45.29 -3.09
CA THR A 106 7.34 -45.54 -2.35
C THR A 106 7.62 -45.93 -0.91
N ASP A 107 6.59 -45.94 -0.05
CA ASP A 107 6.73 -46.47 1.32
C ASP A 107 7.21 -47.92 1.34
N ASP A 108 6.84 -48.71 0.32
CA ASP A 108 7.31 -50.09 0.14
C ASP A 108 8.70 -50.21 -0.53
N ASN A 109 9.50 -49.13 -0.56
CA ASN A 109 10.83 -49.09 -1.18
C ASN A 109 10.90 -49.45 -2.68
N HIS A 110 9.82 -49.21 -3.44
CA HIS A 110 9.80 -49.36 -4.89
C HIS A 110 10.04 -48.02 -5.58
N LEU A 111 10.58 -48.08 -6.80
CA LEU A 111 10.67 -46.91 -7.67
C LEU A 111 9.46 -46.83 -8.58
N GLN A 112 8.81 -45.67 -8.58
CA GLN A 112 7.73 -45.37 -9.51
C GLN A 112 7.80 -43.93 -10.02
N ARG A 113 7.04 -43.61 -11.07
CA ARG A 113 6.85 -42.21 -11.48
C ARG A 113 5.98 -41.50 -10.45
N MET A 114 6.37 -40.30 -10.06
CA MET A 114 5.64 -39.51 -9.08
C MET A 114 4.26 -39.10 -9.63
N PRO A 115 3.15 -39.46 -8.97
CA PRO A 115 1.81 -39.05 -9.36
C PRO A 115 1.59 -37.56 -9.08
N ASP A 116 0.58 -36.96 -9.73
CA ASP A 116 0.29 -35.52 -9.57
C ASP A 116 -0.07 -35.12 -8.13
N SER A 117 -0.75 -36.01 -7.41
CA SER A 117 -1.07 -35.82 -6.00
C SER A 117 0.20 -35.62 -5.16
N ASP A 118 1.20 -36.48 -5.35
CA ASP A 118 2.47 -36.40 -4.63
C ASP A 118 3.31 -35.21 -5.08
N VAL A 119 3.32 -34.87 -6.38
CA VAL A 119 3.99 -33.67 -6.88
C VAL A 119 3.46 -32.41 -6.19
N ASN A 120 2.13 -32.29 -6.08
CA ASN A 120 1.48 -31.13 -5.47
C ASN A 120 1.79 -31.04 -3.97
N VAL A 121 1.68 -32.14 -3.22
CA VAL A 121 1.93 -32.11 -1.77
C VAL A 121 3.42 -32.19 -1.41
N GLY A 122 4.29 -32.55 -2.36
CA GLY A 122 5.74 -32.63 -2.24
C GLY A 122 6.42 -31.33 -2.67
N PHE A 123 7.31 -31.39 -3.66
CA PHE A 123 8.18 -30.28 -4.03
C PHE A 123 7.44 -29.02 -4.50
N ILE A 124 6.21 -29.11 -5.03
CA ILE A 124 5.44 -27.90 -5.39
C ILE A 124 4.99 -27.14 -4.14
N LYS A 125 4.47 -27.85 -3.13
CA LYS A 125 4.11 -27.23 -1.86
C LYS A 125 5.34 -26.67 -1.15
N ASP A 126 6.45 -27.40 -1.15
CA ASP A 126 7.70 -26.91 -0.59
C ASP A 126 8.17 -25.64 -1.35
N THR A 127 8.04 -25.61 -2.68
CA THR A 127 8.32 -24.41 -3.49
C THR A 127 7.40 -23.22 -3.14
N GLN A 128 6.10 -23.46 -2.89
CA GLN A 128 5.20 -22.39 -2.43
C GLN A 128 5.56 -21.88 -1.04
N GLN A 129 6.03 -22.76 -0.16
CA GLN A 129 6.50 -22.36 1.17
C GLN A 129 7.75 -21.51 1.02
N ASP A 130 8.75 -21.96 0.26
CA ASP A 130 9.97 -21.20 -0.05
C ASP A 130 9.66 -19.84 -0.70
N TYR A 131 8.64 -19.79 -1.57
CA TYR A 131 8.17 -18.54 -2.18
C TYR A 131 7.77 -17.49 -1.14
N VAL A 132 7.11 -17.91 -0.07
CA VAL A 132 6.49 -17.01 0.93
C VAL A 132 7.14 -17.00 2.31
N MET A 133 8.20 -17.78 2.54
CA MET A 133 8.72 -18.00 3.91
C MET A 133 9.04 -16.69 4.63
N THR A 134 8.26 -16.41 5.68
CA THR A 134 8.41 -15.25 6.59
C THR A 134 8.79 -15.64 8.02
N GLU A 135 8.87 -16.94 8.33
CA GLU A 135 9.33 -17.41 9.65
C GLU A 135 10.44 -18.45 9.52
N LEU A 136 11.41 -18.33 10.43
CA LEU A 136 12.64 -19.09 10.55
C LEU A 136 12.39 -20.60 10.59
N SER A 137 13.09 -21.37 9.74
CA SER A 137 13.44 -22.73 10.12
C SER A 137 14.60 -22.69 11.15
N PRO A 138 14.65 -23.62 12.12
CA PRO A 138 15.74 -23.70 13.10
C PRO A 138 17.10 -24.04 12.49
N ASP A 139 17.10 -24.57 11.27
CA ASP A 139 18.20 -25.16 10.53
C ASP A 139 18.60 -24.30 9.32
N ALA A 140 19.12 -23.12 9.66
CA ALA A 140 19.91 -22.21 8.82
C ALA A 140 19.15 -21.33 7.81
N TYR A 141 19.49 -20.04 7.91
CA TYR A 141 19.13 -18.90 7.05
C TYR A 141 17.75 -18.29 7.36
N GLY A 142 17.77 -17.00 7.74
CA GLY A 142 16.65 -16.26 8.33
C GLY A 142 15.37 -16.22 7.50
N SER A 143 14.31 -15.61 8.05
CA SER A 143 13.04 -15.34 7.38
C SER A 143 13.27 -14.60 6.05
N VAL A 144 13.25 -15.31 4.93
CA VAL A 144 13.66 -14.76 3.65
C VAL A 144 12.69 -15.23 2.59
N PHE A 145 11.87 -14.30 2.10
CA PHE A 145 10.98 -14.59 0.97
C PHE A 145 11.80 -15.13 -0.22
N GLY A 146 11.24 -16.10 -0.95
CA GLY A 146 11.87 -16.75 -2.10
C GLY A 146 12.00 -15.85 -3.32
N VAL A 147 12.79 -16.27 -4.31
CA VAL A 147 12.90 -15.57 -5.59
C VAL A 147 11.52 -15.47 -6.27
N GLY A 148 11.26 -14.34 -6.91
CA GLY A 148 10.00 -13.99 -7.56
C GLY A 148 8.92 -13.43 -6.62
N SER A 149 9.15 -13.45 -5.30
CA SER A 149 8.25 -12.86 -4.29
C SER A 149 8.24 -11.34 -4.34
N TYR A 150 7.22 -10.72 -3.72
CA TYR A 150 7.03 -9.28 -3.72
C TYR A 150 7.06 -8.70 -2.31
N LYS A 151 7.63 -7.50 -2.17
CA LYS A 151 7.56 -6.68 -0.96
C LYS A 151 7.25 -5.24 -1.33
N MET A 152 6.50 -4.54 -0.48
CA MET A 152 6.22 -3.11 -0.64
C MET A 152 6.90 -2.32 0.48
N GLN A 153 7.90 -1.49 0.14
CA GLN A 153 8.59 -0.63 1.11
C GLN A 153 9.46 0.43 0.40
N PRO A 154 9.86 1.53 1.07
CA PRO A 154 10.59 2.63 0.44
C PRO A 154 11.96 2.23 -0.12
N THR A 155 12.67 1.33 0.54
CA THR A 155 14.03 0.89 0.17
C THR A 155 14.04 -0.59 -0.18
N ALA A 156 14.97 -1.00 -1.05
CA ALA A 156 15.14 -2.41 -1.40
C ALA A 156 15.41 -3.24 -0.13
N PRO A 157 14.73 -4.39 0.07
CA PRO A 157 15.04 -5.27 1.18
C PRO A 157 16.50 -5.76 1.12
N THR A 158 17.11 -5.98 2.29
CA THR A 158 18.54 -6.35 2.41
C THR A 158 18.82 -7.83 2.17
N GLU A 159 17.78 -8.67 2.19
CA GLU A 159 17.84 -10.12 2.05
C GLU A 159 17.87 -10.58 0.59
N GLY A 160 18.99 -10.35 -0.10
CA GLY A 160 19.20 -10.72 -1.50
C GLY A 160 19.07 -9.54 -2.45
N THR A 161 18.88 -9.83 -3.73
CA THR A 161 18.74 -8.80 -4.77
C THR A 161 17.28 -8.60 -5.12
N TRP A 162 16.87 -7.35 -5.22
CA TRP A 162 15.49 -6.95 -5.47
C TRP A 162 15.43 -5.96 -6.64
N VAL A 163 14.44 -6.15 -7.51
CA VAL A 163 14.19 -5.31 -8.68
C VAL A 163 12.90 -4.52 -8.45
N GLU A 164 12.95 -3.22 -8.66
CA GLU A 164 11.78 -2.35 -8.59
C GLU A 164 10.80 -2.68 -9.73
N LYS A 165 9.51 -2.83 -9.40
CA LYS A 165 8.42 -3.07 -10.36
C LYS A 165 7.46 -1.91 -10.49
N ALA A 166 7.32 -1.11 -9.43
CA ALA A 166 6.54 0.12 -9.45
C ALA A 166 6.98 1.05 -8.33
N THR A 167 6.84 2.35 -8.55
CA THR A 167 6.90 3.38 -7.52
C THR A 167 5.47 3.89 -7.25
N ILE A 168 5.11 3.96 -5.97
CA ILE A 168 3.85 4.51 -5.47
C ILE A 168 4.20 5.75 -4.68
N THR A 169 3.60 6.88 -5.04
CA THR A 169 3.94 8.19 -4.49
C THR A 169 2.72 8.80 -3.80
N ASN A 170 2.96 9.39 -2.63
CA ASN A 170 2.05 10.31 -1.97
C ASN A 170 2.60 11.73 -2.14
N THR A 171 1.78 12.65 -2.61
CA THR A 171 2.22 14.01 -3.01
C THR A 171 1.37 15.06 -2.33
N LEU A 172 1.98 15.89 -1.49
CA LEU A 172 1.30 17.04 -0.91
C LEU A 172 1.09 18.16 -1.95
N GLN A 173 0.23 19.11 -1.61
CA GLN A 173 -0.11 20.24 -2.48
C GLN A 173 1.12 21.06 -2.88
N ASP A 174 2.08 21.22 -1.96
CA ASP A 174 3.32 21.99 -2.13
C ASP A 174 4.39 21.25 -2.96
N GLY A 175 4.10 20.04 -3.43
CA GLY A 175 5.02 19.19 -4.16
C GLY A 175 5.93 18.32 -3.29
N THR A 176 5.83 18.40 -1.96
CA THR A 176 6.52 17.46 -1.06
C THR A 176 6.01 16.05 -1.31
N THR A 177 6.93 15.09 -1.45
CA THR A 177 6.58 13.70 -1.76
C THR A 177 7.24 12.73 -0.80
N ASN A 178 6.53 11.63 -0.53
CA ASN A 178 7.09 10.39 0.01
C ASN A 178 6.65 9.24 -0.89
N SER A 179 7.49 8.23 -1.06
CA SER A 179 7.20 7.11 -1.93
C SER A 179 7.53 5.78 -1.29
N THR A 180 6.78 4.76 -1.71
CA THR A 180 7.09 3.34 -1.48
C THR A 180 7.23 2.65 -2.82
N LYS A 181 7.85 1.48 -2.83
CA LYS A 181 8.12 0.73 -4.06
C LYS A 181 7.64 -0.70 -3.93
N LEU A 182 7.05 -1.22 -5.01
CA LEU A 182 6.83 -2.64 -5.16
C LEU A 182 8.13 -3.27 -5.67
N TRP A 183 8.77 -4.07 -4.83
CA TRP A 183 9.99 -4.81 -5.13
C TRP A 183 9.64 -6.25 -5.47
N ARG A 184 10.34 -6.83 -6.44
CA ARG A 184 10.33 -8.28 -6.70
C ARG A 184 11.72 -8.85 -6.48
N LYS A 185 11.83 -9.93 -5.72
CA LYS A 185 13.13 -10.56 -5.45
C LYS A 185 13.66 -11.28 -6.68
N SER A 186 14.89 -10.98 -7.07
CA SER A 186 15.54 -11.60 -8.24
C SER A 186 16.62 -12.62 -7.89
N ALA A 187 17.24 -12.52 -6.72
CA ALA A 187 18.27 -13.47 -6.27
C ALA A 187 18.36 -13.54 -4.75
N HIS A 188 18.90 -14.65 -4.24
CA HIS A 188 19.26 -14.83 -2.84
C HIS A 188 20.63 -14.21 -2.52
N SER A 189 20.93 -14.05 -1.22
CA SER A 189 22.22 -13.54 -0.71
C SER A 189 23.18 -14.64 -0.23
N PHE A 190 22.79 -15.92 -0.31
CA PHE A 190 23.61 -17.05 0.14
C PHE A 190 24.30 -17.78 -1.03
N GLY A 191 25.27 -18.63 -0.70
CA GLY A 191 26.08 -19.37 -1.67
C GLY A 191 25.32 -20.43 -2.45
N SER A 192 25.99 -21.04 -3.43
CA SER A 192 25.42 -22.12 -4.26
C SER A 192 24.91 -23.28 -3.41
N ARG A 193 23.69 -23.75 -3.68
CA ARG A 193 23.14 -24.97 -3.09
C ARG A 193 23.77 -26.22 -3.71
N THR A 194 23.61 -27.35 -3.01
CA THR A 194 24.03 -28.65 -3.52
C THR A 194 23.15 -29.04 -4.71
N GLU A 195 23.75 -29.21 -5.89
CA GLU A 195 23.02 -29.63 -7.08
C GLU A 195 22.62 -31.11 -6.97
N ARG A 196 21.36 -31.36 -6.61
CA ARG A 196 20.73 -32.68 -6.63
C ARG A 196 19.53 -32.65 -7.59
N ARG A 197 19.59 -33.50 -8.62
CA ARG A 197 18.57 -33.55 -9.69
C ARG A 197 17.67 -34.77 -9.54
N PRO A 198 16.35 -34.63 -9.73
CA PRO A 198 15.43 -35.77 -9.75
C PRO A 198 15.79 -36.77 -10.83
N LEU A 199 15.49 -38.05 -10.58
CA LEU A 199 15.56 -39.07 -11.62
C LEU A 199 14.31 -39.04 -12.48
N LYS A 200 14.45 -39.44 -13.75
CA LYS A 200 13.36 -39.75 -14.68
C LYS A 200 13.59 -41.15 -15.25
N TYR A 201 12.50 -41.79 -15.66
CA TYR A 201 12.55 -43.04 -16.41
C TYR A 201 12.53 -42.78 -17.93
N VAL A 202 13.47 -43.39 -18.65
CA VAL A 202 13.59 -43.31 -20.12
C VAL A 202 13.22 -44.65 -20.72
N ALA A 203 12.00 -44.74 -21.28
CA ALA A 203 11.44 -45.99 -21.79
C ALA A 203 12.26 -46.61 -22.93
N GLY A 204 12.77 -45.78 -23.86
CA GLY A 204 13.49 -46.27 -25.05
C GLY A 204 14.81 -46.98 -24.76
N ASN A 205 15.36 -46.83 -23.56
CA ASN A 205 16.60 -47.50 -23.13
C ASN A 205 16.46 -48.07 -21.71
N VAL A 206 15.22 -48.32 -21.25
CA VAL A 206 14.86 -48.84 -19.90
C VAL A 206 15.85 -48.40 -18.82
N SER A 207 16.05 -47.09 -18.69
CA SER A 207 17.11 -46.53 -17.84
C SER A 207 16.63 -45.34 -17.03
N LEU A 208 17.31 -45.12 -15.91
CA LEU A 208 17.13 -43.95 -15.06
C LEU A 208 18.17 -42.90 -15.43
N ARG A 209 17.72 -41.66 -15.59
CA ARG A 209 18.58 -40.51 -15.88
C ARG A 209 18.20 -39.34 -15.00
N ARG A 210 19.12 -38.40 -14.79
CA ARG A 210 18.80 -37.12 -14.13
C ARG A 210 17.91 -36.28 -15.04
N MET A 211 16.97 -35.54 -14.46
CA MET A 211 16.18 -34.51 -15.15
C MET A 211 17.05 -33.28 -15.42
N SER A 212 16.90 -32.68 -16.60
CA SER A 212 17.51 -31.39 -16.93
C SER A 212 16.72 -30.23 -16.31
N ASP A 213 17.31 -29.02 -16.30
CA ASP A 213 16.59 -27.81 -15.85
C ASP A 213 15.34 -27.57 -16.68
N THR A 214 15.42 -27.75 -18.01
CA THR A 214 14.26 -27.62 -18.90
C THR A 214 13.12 -28.56 -18.51
N GLU A 215 13.44 -29.78 -18.08
CA GLU A 215 12.44 -30.77 -17.64
C GLU A 215 11.86 -30.42 -16.26
N ILE A 216 12.68 -29.91 -15.34
CA ILE A 216 12.20 -29.41 -14.04
C ILE A 216 11.27 -28.22 -14.24
N LYS A 217 11.64 -27.26 -15.11
CA LYS A 217 10.86 -26.05 -15.42
C LYS A 217 9.49 -26.32 -16.05
N GLN A 218 9.24 -27.52 -16.57
CA GLN A 218 7.89 -27.91 -17.00
C GLN A 218 6.85 -27.84 -15.87
N TYR A 219 7.30 -27.87 -14.61
CA TYR A 219 6.44 -27.76 -13.44
C TYR A 219 6.16 -26.31 -12.99
N THR A 220 6.78 -25.29 -13.60
CA THR A 220 6.51 -23.88 -13.27
C THR A 220 5.03 -23.51 -13.46
N PRO A 221 4.33 -23.90 -14.54
CA PRO A 221 2.88 -23.64 -14.68
C PRO A 221 2.06 -24.27 -13.56
N ARG A 222 2.48 -25.44 -13.04
CA ARG A 222 1.83 -26.08 -11.89
C ARG A 222 2.02 -25.28 -10.61
N LEU A 223 3.24 -24.78 -10.35
CA LEU A 223 3.48 -23.84 -9.25
C LEU A 223 2.57 -22.61 -9.37
N ARG A 224 2.49 -22.01 -10.56
CA ARG A 224 1.59 -20.86 -10.81
C ARG A 224 0.13 -21.21 -10.52
N ASN A 225 -0.32 -22.41 -10.93
CA ASN A 225 -1.66 -22.91 -10.65
C ASN A 225 -1.93 -23.17 -9.16
N GLN A 226 -0.90 -23.47 -8.36
CA GLN A 226 -1.04 -23.56 -6.92
C GLN A 226 -1.03 -22.18 -6.25
N ILE A 227 -0.21 -21.24 -6.72
CA ILE A 227 -0.20 -19.85 -6.24
C ILE A 227 -1.58 -19.22 -6.41
N ARG A 228 -2.21 -19.38 -7.58
CA ARG A 228 -3.55 -18.83 -7.82
C ARG A 228 -4.63 -19.41 -6.90
N GLN A 229 -4.42 -20.58 -6.28
CA GLN A 229 -5.41 -21.25 -5.43
C GLN A 229 -5.23 -20.99 -3.93
N GLY A 230 -4.09 -20.44 -3.49
CA GLY A 230 -3.82 -20.28 -2.07
C GLY A 230 -2.53 -19.54 -1.75
N ILE A 231 -1.54 -20.27 -1.24
CA ILE A 231 -0.25 -19.72 -0.78
C ILE A 231 0.43 -18.94 -1.90
N GLY A 232 0.84 -17.70 -1.62
CA GLY A 232 1.44 -16.78 -2.59
C GLY A 232 0.46 -15.79 -3.24
N GLN A 233 -0.83 -15.84 -2.88
CA GLN A 233 -1.76 -14.75 -3.20
C GLN A 233 -1.39 -13.49 -2.42
N TYR A 234 -1.57 -12.32 -3.05
CA TYR A 234 -1.37 -11.01 -2.41
C TYR A 234 -2.68 -10.24 -2.25
N LYS A 235 -2.73 -9.35 -1.26
CA LYS A 235 -3.79 -8.35 -1.06
C LYS A 235 -3.19 -7.04 -0.57
N LEU A 236 -3.75 -5.90 -0.99
CA LEU A 236 -3.36 -4.57 -0.52
C LEU A 236 -4.52 -3.97 0.29
N GLN A 237 -4.33 -3.85 1.60
CA GLN A 237 -5.33 -3.30 2.51
C GLN A 237 -4.72 -2.95 3.89
N ALA A 238 -5.42 -2.18 4.70
CA ALA A 238 -4.93 -1.68 5.98
C ALA A 238 -4.54 -2.78 6.98
N THR A 239 -5.35 -3.83 7.08
CA THR A 239 -5.19 -4.93 8.05
C THR A 239 -5.06 -6.29 7.35
N ALA A 240 -4.48 -7.27 8.04
CA ALA A 240 -4.39 -8.63 7.53
C ALA A 240 -5.78 -9.15 7.11
N PRO A 241 -5.92 -9.78 5.94
CA PRO A 241 -7.17 -10.45 5.57
C PRO A 241 -7.55 -11.51 6.60
N THR A 242 -8.83 -11.57 6.96
CA THR A 242 -9.36 -12.48 8.00
C THR A 242 -9.93 -13.78 7.44
N THR A 243 -10.09 -13.87 6.13
CA THR A 243 -10.68 -15.03 5.44
C THR A 243 -9.72 -15.58 4.40
N GLY A 244 -9.78 -16.91 4.21
CA GLY A 244 -9.00 -17.57 3.17
C GLY A 244 -7.52 -17.60 3.53
N GLY A 245 -7.16 -18.07 4.73
CA GLY A 245 -5.79 -18.40 5.11
C GLY A 245 -5.13 -17.49 6.14
N THR A 246 -3.86 -17.79 6.42
CA THR A 246 -2.98 -16.95 7.24
C THR A 246 -2.22 -15.98 6.34
N TRP A 247 -2.17 -14.72 6.75
CA TRP A 247 -1.55 -13.64 5.98
C TRP A 247 -0.49 -12.94 6.80
N VAL A 248 0.59 -12.52 6.14
CA VAL A 248 1.70 -11.79 6.74
C VAL A 248 2.04 -10.57 5.92
N ALA A 249 2.57 -9.53 6.57
CA ALA A 249 2.96 -8.31 5.89
C ALA A 249 4.17 -8.58 4.98
N ALA A 250 4.01 -8.25 3.70
CA ALA A 250 5.04 -8.30 2.68
C ALA A 250 5.67 -6.90 2.52
N GLY A 251 6.44 -6.49 3.52
CA GLY A 251 7.08 -5.17 3.59
C GLY A 251 6.45 -4.28 4.66
N GLN A 252 6.43 -2.96 4.41
CA GLN A 252 5.98 -1.94 5.34
C GLN A 252 4.66 -1.31 4.87
N ALA A 253 3.91 -0.77 5.83
CA ALA A 253 2.71 0.00 5.54
C ALA A 253 3.06 1.33 4.84
N PHE A 254 2.17 1.83 4.01
CA PHE A 254 2.30 3.11 3.32
C PHE A 254 1.03 3.95 3.51
N THR A 255 1.24 5.21 3.90
CA THR A 255 0.19 6.12 4.33
C THR A 255 0.00 7.24 3.30
N ASP A 256 -1.25 7.45 2.92
CA ASP A 256 -1.70 8.66 2.23
C ASP A 256 -1.82 9.79 3.25
N THR A 257 -1.11 10.89 3.02
CA THR A 257 -1.17 12.07 3.89
C THR A 257 -1.49 13.30 3.06
N ARG A 258 -2.28 14.20 3.64
CA ARG A 258 -2.63 15.49 3.01
C ARG A 258 -2.68 16.60 4.04
N PHE A 259 -2.62 17.85 3.61
CA PHE A 259 -2.79 18.99 4.52
C PHE A 259 -4.17 18.97 5.17
N GLU A 260 -4.19 19.09 6.50
CA GLU A 260 -5.43 19.15 7.26
C GLU A 260 -6.12 20.51 7.11
N ILE A 261 -7.42 20.55 7.40
CA ILE A 261 -8.16 21.80 7.53
C ILE A 261 -8.60 21.95 8.97
N ALA A 262 -8.41 23.14 9.51
CA ALA A 262 -8.93 23.52 10.81
C ALA A 262 -9.53 24.92 10.77
N ASN A 263 -10.47 25.19 11.68
CA ASN A 263 -10.96 26.55 11.89
C ASN A 263 -9.84 27.38 12.51
N GLN A 264 -9.53 28.51 11.89
CA GLN A 264 -8.60 29.49 12.46
C GLN A 264 -9.33 30.79 12.78
N ASN A 265 -9.02 31.36 13.93
CA ASN A 265 -9.55 32.64 14.38
C ASN A 265 -8.58 33.75 13.98
N TYR A 266 -8.98 34.59 13.03
CA TYR A 266 -8.21 35.77 12.68
C TYR A 266 -8.80 37.00 13.37
N THR A 267 -8.02 37.59 14.27
CA THR A 267 -8.34 38.91 14.85
C THR A 267 -7.64 39.98 14.02
N THR A 268 -8.38 40.67 13.15
CA THR A 268 -7.88 41.85 12.46
C THR A 268 -8.49 43.11 13.07
N GLN A 269 -7.63 44.08 13.40
CA GLN A 269 -8.05 45.47 13.61
C GLN A 269 -7.99 46.16 12.26
N PHE A 270 -9.15 46.40 11.65
CA PHE A 270 -9.22 47.28 10.48
C PHE A 270 -9.29 48.73 10.95
N SER A 271 -8.26 49.52 10.62
CA SER A 271 -8.24 50.98 10.82
C SER A 271 -8.36 51.66 9.46
N GLY A 272 -9.60 51.96 9.05
CA GLY A 272 -9.89 52.73 7.85
C GLY A 272 -11.07 53.67 8.10
N ASN A 273 -11.03 54.86 7.50
CA ASN A 273 -12.18 55.76 7.51
C ASN A 273 -13.25 55.20 6.58
N PHE A 274 -14.40 54.80 7.13
CA PHE A 274 -15.55 54.41 6.31
C PHE A 274 -16.34 55.66 5.91
N THR A 275 -16.44 55.91 4.60
CA THR A 275 -17.23 57.00 4.03
C THR A 275 -18.38 56.41 3.22
N GLY A 276 -19.54 56.19 3.86
CA GLY A 276 -20.72 55.61 3.22
C GLY A 276 -21.98 55.82 4.05
N PHE A 277 -23.15 55.62 3.44
CA PHE A 277 -24.44 55.73 4.13
C PHE A 277 -24.67 54.49 5.00
N PHE A 278 -24.87 54.67 6.30
CA PHE A 278 -25.17 53.58 7.24
C PHE A 278 -26.67 53.56 7.57
N SER A 279 -27.37 52.50 7.15
CA SER A 279 -28.79 52.26 7.47
C SER A 279 -28.88 51.10 8.45
N ASN A 280 -29.00 51.38 9.75
CA ASN A 280 -29.28 50.38 10.77
C ASN A 280 -30.27 50.91 11.80
N THR A 281 -31.08 50.02 12.37
CA THR A 281 -32.02 50.35 13.44
C THR A 281 -31.30 50.20 14.78
N PHE A 282 -30.83 51.31 15.36
CA PHE A 282 -30.16 51.27 16.67
C PHE A 282 -31.20 51.18 17.80
N ALA A 283 -31.21 50.05 18.51
CA ALA A 283 -31.91 49.90 19.78
C ALA A 283 -30.88 49.82 20.92
N ASN A 284 -30.27 50.95 21.31
CA ASN A 284 -29.52 51.04 22.56
C ASN A 284 -29.38 52.48 23.08
N PHE A 285 -29.13 52.57 24.39
CA PHE A 285 -29.11 53.79 25.20
C PHE A 285 -28.02 54.78 24.77
N PHE A 286 -28.43 55.99 24.37
CA PHE A 286 -27.51 57.11 24.26
C PHE A 286 -27.33 57.78 25.63
N SER A 287 -26.17 57.61 26.26
CA SER A 287 -25.67 58.60 27.23
C SER A 287 -24.63 59.47 26.52
N SER A 288 -25.03 60.67 26.11
CA SER A 288 -24.11 61.68 25.62
C SER A 288 -24.23 62.93 26.49
N ILE A 289 -23.09 63.40 26.99
CA ILE A 289 -22.97 64.75 27.57
C ILE A 289 -22.88 65.71 26.38
N TYR A 290 -24.02 66.29 26.00
CA TYR A 290 -24.12 67.19 24.87
C TYR A 290 -23.84 68.63 25.35
N ASN A 291 -22.58 69.07 25.29
CA ASN A 291 -22.26 70.49 25.43
C ASN A 291 -22.51 71.19 24.09
N ARG A 292 -23.75 71.63 23.84
CA ARG A 292 -24.04 72.50 22.70
C ARG A 292 -23.91 73.97 23.13
N PHE A 293 -22.81 74.59 22.74
CA PHE A 293 -22.71 76.06 22.67
C PHE A 293 -23.31 76.52 21.34
N ALA A 294 -24.43 77.25 21.38
CA ALA A 294 -24.63 78.53 20.67
C ALA A 294 -26.12 78.95 20.60
N ALA A 295 -26.34 80.20 21.03
CA ALA A 295 -27.39 81.17 20.73
C ALA A 295 -28.88 80.78 20.92
N PHE A 296 -29.34 80.89 22.17
CA PHE A 296 -30.75 81.14 22.48
C PHE A 296 -30.84 82.41 23.33
N SER A 297 -31.51 83.44 22.84
CA SER A 297 -31.81 84.67 23.59
C SER A 297 -33.04 84.42 24.47
N GLY A 298 -32.82 83.96 25.70
CA GLY A 298 -33.88 83.82 26.71
C GLY A 298 -33.32 83.24 28.00
N ASN A 299 -33.46 83.98 29.10
CA ASN A 299 -32.97 83.60 30.42
C ASN A 299 -33.58 82.26 30.89
N PHE A 300 -32.74 81.25 31.09
CA PHE A 300 -32.98 80.19 32.07
C PHE A 300 -31.66 79.67 32.63
N ILE A 301 -31.45 79.92 33.92
CA ILE A 301 -30.40 79.34 34.75
C ILE A 301 -30.98 78.05 35.32
N GLY A 302 -30.49 76.90 34.87
CA GLY A 302 -30.86 75.62 35.46
C GLY A 302 -30.13 74.45 34.80
N SER A 303 -29.26 73.78 35.56
CA SER A 303 -28.71 72.49 35.19
C SER A 303 -29.79 71.41 35.34
N PHE A 304 -30.21 70.82 34.22
CA PHE A 304 -31.09 69.66 34.23
C PHE A 304 -30.23 68.38 34.06
N SER A 305 -30.05 67.63 35.14
CA SER A 305 -29.55 66.24 35.06
C SER A 305 -30.76 65.30 34.97
N GLY A 306 -31.13 64.93 33.76
CA GLY A 306 -32.19 63.94 33.52
C GLY A 306 -31.77 62.94 32.47
N SER A 307 -31.72 61.66 32.86
CA SER A 307 -31.69 60.55 31.91
C SER A 307 -33.06 60.48 31.23
N ARG A 308 -33.10 60.70 29.90
CA ARG A 308 -34.28 60.43 29.09
C ARG A 308 -34.02 59.18 28.25
N THR A 309 -34.77 58.13 28.53
CA THR A 309 -34.95 57.00 27.61
C THR A 309 -35.90 57.42 26.50
N LYS A 310 -35.36 57.67 25.30
CA LYS A 310 -36.15 57.76 24.07
C LYS A 310 -35.66 56.70 23.10
N PHE A 311 -36.60 55.91 22.57
CA PHE A 311 -36.38 55.11 21.38
C PHE A 311 -36.23 56.06 20.20
N PHE A 312 -35.05 56.09 19.58
CA PHE A 312 -34.81 56.89 18.39
C PHE A 312 -34.85 55.99 17.17
N THR A 313 -35.94 56.06 16.41
CA THR A 313 -36.01 55.54 15.05
C THR A 313 -35.68 56.69 14.10
N GLY A 314 -34.47 56.68 13.54
CA GLY A 314 -34.06 57.66 12.55
C GLY A 314 -32.87 57.16 11.75
N THR A 315 -32.80 57.55 10.48
CA THR A 315 -31.67 57.29 9.61
C THR A 315 -30.53 58.23 10.01
N PHE A 316 -29.42 57.68 10.50
CA PHE A 316 -28.22 58.46 10.79
C PHE A 316 -27.42 58.65 9.49
N SER A 317 -27.25 59.90 9.07
CA SER A 317 -26.37 60.28 7.97
C SER A 317 -25.22 61.11 8.54
N GLY A 318 -24.08 60.46 8.77
CA GLY A 318 -22.85 61.10 9.26
C GLY A 318 -21.63 60.23 8.99
N THR A 319 -20.45 60.84 9.02
CA THR A 319 -19.17 60.12 8.90
C THR A 319 -18.92 59.36 10.20
N PHE A 320 -18.77 58.04 10.12
CA PHE A 320 -18.40 57.21 11.28
C PHE A 320 -16.88 57.06 11.32
N THR A 321 -16.27 57.55 12.39
CA THR A 321 -14.84 57.35 12.68
C THR A 321 -14.74 56.46 13.91
N GLY A 322 -14.55 55.17 13.70
CA GLY A 322 -14.44 54.18 14.78
C GLY A 322 -13.70 52.95 14.30
N PHE A 323 -13.10 52.22 15.24
CA PHE A 323 -12.42 50.96 14.93
C PHE A 323 -13.46 49.86 14.74
N PHE A 324 -13.36 49.12 13.64
CA PHE A 324 -14.13 47.89 13.48
C PHE A 324 -13.31 46.70 13.99
N THR A 325 -13.79 46.06 15.05
CA THR A 325 -13.26 44.78 15.52
C THR A 325 -14.21 43.67 15.05
N GLY A 326 -13.79 42.92 14.04
CA GLY A 326 -14.47 41.70 13.61
C GLY A 326 -13.60 40.47 13.90
N SER A 327 -14.21 39.40 14.39
CA SER A 327 -13.59 38.08 14.41
C SER A 327 -14.09 37.31 13.19
N PHE A 328 -13.18 36.93 12.29
CA PHE A 328 -13.52 36.06 11.17
C PHE A 328 -13.09 34.64 11.53
N THR A 329 -14.05 33.72 11.49
CA THR A 329 -13.82 32.28 11.62
C THR A 329 -14.01 31.64 10.27
N GLY A 330 -13.02 30.90 9.81
CA GLY A 330 -13.13 30.13 8.58
C GLY A 330 -12.15 28.97 8.57
N LEU A 331 -12.48 27.99 7.74
CA LEU A 331 -11.61 26.86 7.47
C LEU A 331 -10.36 27.37 6.76
N THR A 332 -9.20 27.01 7.32
CA THR A 332 -7.88 27.29 6.75
C THR A 332 -7.16 25.98 6.52
N VAL A 333 -6.44 25.87 5.40
CA VAL A 333 -5.50 24.78 5.17
C VAL A 333 -4.28 24.95 6.07
N GLN A 334 -3.99 23.97 6.92
CA GLN A 334 -2.87 24.03 7.84
C GLN A 334 -1.56 23.60 7.16
N ASN A 335 -0.43 23.93 7.80
CA ASN A 335 0.88 23.37 7.42
C ASN A 335 1.06 21.93 7.92
N SER A 336 0.25 21.48 8.88
CA SER A 336 0.20 20.10 9.37
C SER A 336 -0.56 19.20 8.40
N THR A 337 -0.25 17.90 8.46
CA THR A 337 -0.91 16.88 7.66
C THR A 337 -1.79 15.97 8.50
N GLU A 338 -2.83 15.43 7.86
CA GLU A 338 -3.66 14.34 8.36
C GLU A 338 -3.31 13.03 7.63
N ASN A 339 -3.50 11.90 8.31
CA ASN A 339 -3.43 10.58 7.68
C ASN A 339 -4.82 10.24 7.10
N VAL A 340 -4.88 10.05 5.79
CA VAL A 340 -6.14 9.80 5.08
C VAL A 340 -6.43 8.32 4.96
N SER A 341 -5.42 7.55 4.56
CA SER A 341 -5.52 6.11 4.40
C SER A 341 -4.17 5.47 4.65
N ASN A 342 -4.18 4.18 4.98
CA ASN A 342 -2.97 3.40 5.16
C ASN A 342 -3.18 2.01 4.56
N VAL A 343 -2.20 1.53 3.82
CA VAL A 343 -2.25 0.22 3.16
C VAL A 343 -0.98 -0.57 3.43
N THR A 344 -1.13 -1.88 3.57
CA THR A 344 -0.03 -2.83 3.66
C THR A 344 -0.21 -3.89 2.59
N LEU A 345 0.87 -4.30 1.95
CA LEU A 345 0.85 -5.47 1.08
C LEU A 345 0.91 -6.72 1.95
N TRP A 346 -0.04 -7.62 1.80
CA TRP A 346 -0.13 -8.88 2.52
C TRP A 346 0.10 -10.04 1.56
N VAL A 347 0.84 -11.06 1.98
CA VAL A 347 0.97 -12.33 1.27
C VAL A 347 0.32 -13.45 2.08
N ARG A 348 -0.35 -14.38 1.41
CA ARG A 348 -0.92 -15.57 2.04
C ARG A 348 0.14 -16.65 2.21
N ILE A 349 0.27 -17.18 3.43
CA ILE A 349 1.28 -18.19 3.79
C ILE A 349 0.70 -19.56 4.18
N ALA A 350 -0.59 -19.64 4.49
CA ALA A 350 -1.29 -20.89 4.79
C ALA A 350 -2.74 -20.86 4.31
#